data_AF-A0A4S2HD05-F1
#
_entry.id   AF-A0A4S2HD05-F1
#
_cell.length_a   1.000
_cell.length_b   1.000
_cell.length_c   1.000
_cell.angle_alpha   90.00
_cell.angle_beta   90.00
_cell.angle_gamma   90.00
#
_symmetry.space_group_name_H-M   'P 1'
#
loop_
_entity.id
_entity.type
_entity.pdbx_description
1 polymer ?
#
loop_
_entity_poly.entity_id
_entity_poly.type
_entity_poly.pdbx_seq_one_letter_code
_entity_poly.pdbx_strand_id
1 'polypeptide(L)'
;MSVSSLALVLGASDPSGGAALEATFIGRARAIAADEACDLFDENQRTALQSGLSQARRDLRRAGYDGGDIDAALARVRTDRQLADCSSEGVTALAEDYRSAYAGYARQPSLSFEGPRHRWTADRTEYDFVHWPLVQKIDGGHFGRAVLSGPRDETRQVEPAVVLEGQSDAVSAMLVLRDTAKRAEVYDRTLGGLYALPDGEELARYSAPSHAERRIFASGRIDPAQARVLNAGERGNDLPEAYGFRFPESALTALAGLEPEEAAAIELVDNRGRVIDRVWVEAGQLQAALDFASVPYESITASR
;
A
#
# COMPACT_ATOMS: atom_id res chain seq x y z
N MET A 1 7.24 -4.38 -58.42
CA MET A 1 7.01 -5.29 -57.27
C MET A 1 8.11 -5.00 -56.27
N SER A 2 7.81 -4.19 -55.26
CA SER A 2 8.78 -3.66 -54.29
C SER A 2 8.91 -4.58 -53.07
N VAL A 3 10.13 -4.65 -52.57
CA VAL A 3 10.63 -5.53 -51.52
C VAL A 3 10.24 -5.03 -50.12
N SER A 4 10.04 -6.00 -49.24
CA SER A 4 9.97 -6.01 -47.77
C SER A 4 10.60 -4.83 -47.01
N SER A 5 9.97 -4.48 -45.87
CA SER A 5 10.60 -4.43 -44.54
C SER A 5 9.54 -4.15 -43.48
N LEU A 6 9.19 -5.17 -42.68
CA LEU A 6 8.47 -4.97 -41.41
C LEU A 6 9.50 -5.15 -40.29
N ALA A 7 9.87 -4.05 -39.66
CA ALA A 7 10.82 -4.02 -38.56
C ALA A 7 10.14 -4.53 -37.28
N LEU A 8 10.70 -5.58 -36.68
CA LEU A 8 10.42 -5.97 -35.29
C LEU A 8 11.05 -4.91 -34.38
N VAL A 9 10.23 -4.18 -33.63
CA VAL A 9 10.70 -3.42 -32.46
C VAL A 9 10.67 -4.40 -31.28
N LEU A 10 11.83 -4.96 -30.95
CA LEU A 10 12.06 -5.60 -29.66
C LEU A 10 12.17 -4.46 -28.62
N GLY A 11 11.19 -4.38 -27.72
CA GLY A 11 11.31 -3.57 -26.51
C GLY A 11 12.43 -4.13 -25.66
N ALA A 12 13.57 -3.45 -25.64
CA ALA A 12 14.63 -3.71 -24.69
C ALA A 12 14.15 -3.26 -23.30
N SER A 13 13.82 -4.22 -22.45
CA SER A 13 13.79 -4.01 -21.00
C SER A 13 15.20 -3.60 -20.58
N ASP A 14 15.35 -2.42 -19.99
CA ASP A 14 16.64 -1.89 -19.57
C ASP A 14 17.26 -2.81 -18.49
N PRO A 15 18.36 -3.54 -18.76
CA PRO A 15 18.92 -4.51 -17.81
C PRO A 15 19.54 -3.82 -16.58
N SER A 16 19.72 -2.50 -16.62
CA SER A 16 20.26 -1.69 -15.53
C SER A 16 19.29 -1.55 -14.35
N GLY A 17 17.98 -1.53 -14.60
CA GLY A 17 16.95 -1.39 -13.57
C GLY A 17 16.82 -2.64 -12.68
N GLY A 18 16.81 -3.82 -13.28
CA GLY A 18 16.64 -5.09 -12.56
C GLY A 18 17.79 -5.38 -11.58
N ALA A 19 19.04 -5.19 -12.02
CA ALA A 19 20.21 -5.40 -11.17
C ALA A 19 20.25 -4.42 -9.97
N ALA A 20 19.80 -3.18 -10.15
CA ALA A 20 19.72 -2.20 -9.07
C ALA A 20 18.61 -2.54 -8.05
N LEU A 21 17.46 -3.02 -8.51
CA LEU A 21 16.38 -3.51 -7.64
C LEU A 21 16.83 -4.72 -6.82
N GLU A 22 17.50 -5.69 -7.47
CA GLU A 22 18.03 -6.87 -6.79
C GLU A 22 19.10 -6.49 -5.75
N ALA A 23 20.03 -5.61 -6.11
CA ALA A 23 21.05 -5.12 -5.17
C ALA A 23 20.41 -4.42 -3.95
N THR A 24 19.35 -3.63 -4.17
CA THR A 24 18.59 -2.97 -3.10
C THR A 24 17.93 -4.00 -2.19
N PHE A 25 17.25 -5.00 -2.75
CA PHE A 25 16.63 -6.08 -1.99
C PHE A 25 17.65 -6.87 -1.17
N ILE A 26 18.75 -7.31 -1.80
CA ILE A 26 19.82 -8.08 -1.13
C ILE A 26 20.50 -7.25 -0.06
N GLY A 27 20.73 -5.95 -0.29
CA GLY A 27 21.29 -5.03 0.71
C GLY A 27 20.43 -4.96 1.97
N ARG A 28 19.11 -4.89 1.83
CA ARG A 28 18.15 -4.87 2.95
C ARG A 28 18.05 -6.21 3.65
N ALA A 29 18.01 -7.30 2.87
CA ALA A 29 18.02 -8.66 3.40
C ALA A 29 19.27 -8.92 4.25
N ARG A 30 20.44 -8.42 3.83
CA ARG A 30 21.69 -8.54 4.58
C ARG A 30 21.64 -7.79 5.90
N ALA A 31 21.07 -6.60 5.92
CA ALA A 31 20.94 -5.82 7.15
C ALA A 31 19.96 -6.45 8.14
N ILE A 32 18.83 -7.00 7.66
CA ILE A 32 17.89 -7.76 8.51
C ILE A 32 18.59 -8.99 9.08
N ALA A 33 19.28 -9.77 8.25
CA ALA A 33 19.96 -10.97 8.71
C ALA A 33 21.10 -10.64 9.70
N ALA A 34 21.81 -9.53 9.51
CA ALA A 34 22.83 -9.07 10.46
C ALA A 34 22.21 -8.61 11.78
N ASP A 35 21.07 -7.92 11.76
CA ASP A 35 20.32 -7.54 12.94
C ASP A 35 19.76 -8.74 13.71
N GLU A 36 19.20 -9.74 13.00
CA GLU A 36 18.71 -11.01 13.58
C GLU A 36 19.84 -11.75 14.34
N ALA A 37 21.10 -11.62 13.89
CA ALA A 37 22.25 -12.26 14.52
C ALA A 37 22.92 -11.42 15.63
N CYS A 38 22.94 -10.09 15.48
CA CYS A 38 23.79 -9.18 16.26
C CYS A 38 23.05 -8.08 17.02
N ASP A 39 21.72 -8.01 16.94
CA ASP A 39 20.89 -7.03 17.66
C ASP A 39 21.31 -5.57 17.37
N LEU A 40 21.37 -5.20 16.09
CA LEU A 40 22.00 -3.96 15.63
C LEU A 40 21.08 -2.75 15.68
N PHE A 41 19.77 -2.96 15.58
CA PHE A 41 18.78 -1.91 15.37
C PHE A 41 17.72 -1.88 16.47
N ASP A 42 17.21 -0.69 16.76
CA ASP A 42 16.02 -0.52 17.60
C ASP A 42 14.72 -0.90 16.85
N GLU A 43 13.59 -0.91 17.56
CA GLU A 43 12.30 -1.33 17.00
C GLU A 43 11.85 -0.48 15.80
N ASN A 44 12.08 0.84 15.83
CA ASN A 44 11.68 1.74 14.74
C ASN A 44 12.57 1.54 13.51
N GLN A 45 13.88 1.38 13.72
CA GLN A 45 14.83 1.07 12.67
C GLN A 45 14.53 -0.29 12.03
N ARG A 46 14.18 -1.32 12.83
CA ARG A 46 13.74 -2.62 12.30
C ARG A 46 12.46 -2.52 11.49
N THR A 47 11.47 -1.78 11.98
CA THR A 47 10.20 -1.57 11.28
C THR A 47 10.44 -0.89 9.93
N ALA A 48 11.22 0.19 9.90
CA ALA A 48 11.57 0.87 8.65
C ALA A 48 12.37 -0.02 7.68
N LEU A 49 13.27 -0.85 8.21
CA LEU A 49 14.06 -1.78 7.41
C LEU A 49 13.20 -2.91 6.81
N GLN A 50 12.29 -3.49 7.59
CA GLN A 50 11.32 -4.49 7.13
C GLN A 50 10.35 -3.92 6.10
N SER A 51 9.91 -2.68 6.29
CA SER A 51 9.12 -1.94 5.31
C SER A 51 9.86 -1.82 3.98
N GLY A 52 11.12 -1.35 4.04
CA GLY A 52 11.95 -1.21 2.85
C GLY A 52 12.24 -2.54 2.16
N LEU A 53 12.41 -3.64 2.91
CA LEU A 53 12.56 -4.97 2.33
C LEU A 53 11.28 -5.41 1.60
N SER A 54 10.12 -5.18 2.23
CA SER A 54 8.81 -5.50 1.65
C SER A 54 8.54 -4.69 0.39
N GLN A 55 8.92 -3.41 0.37
CA GLN A 55 8.90 -2.55 -0.81
C GLN A 55 9.79 -3.13 -1.93
N ALA A 56 11.06 -3.41 -1.63
CA ALA A 56 12.00 -3.94 -2.62
C ALA A 56 11.55 -5.30 -3.20
N ARG A 57 10.96 -6.17 -2.36
CA ARG A 57 10.33 -7.43 -2.81
C ARG A 57 9.22 -7.17 -3.82
N ARG A 58 8.33 -6.22 -3.52
CA ARG A 58 7.20 -5.84 -4.39
C ARG A 58 7.69 -5.20 -5.70
N ASP A 59 8.75 -4.41 -5.65
CA ASP A 59 9.36 -3.83 -6.85
C ASP A 59 9.97 -4.89 -7.77
N LEU A 60 10.64 -5.91 -7.20
CA LEU A 60 11.12 -7.07 -7.96
C LEU A 60 9.97 -7.84 -8.61
N ARG A 61 8.88 -8.10 -7.87
CA ARG A 61 7.68 -8.75 -8.42
C ARG A 61 7.09 -7.97 -9.59
N ARG A 62 6.96 -6.65 -9.46
CA ARG A 62 6.50 -5.76 -10.54
C ARG A 62 7.45 -5.78 -11.75
N ALA A 63 8.75 -5.94 -11.53
CA ALA A 63 9.73 -6.11 -12.59
C ALA A 63 9.69 -7.51 -13.24
N GLY A 64 8.78 -8.40 -12.83
CA GLY A 64 8.56 -9.72 -13.43
C GLY A 64 9.42 -10.84 -12.82
N TYR A 65 10.09 -10.59 -11.69
CA TYR A 65 10.84 -11.64 -10.98
C TYR A 65 9.89 -12.63 -10.32
N ASP A 66 10.25 -13.91 -10.36
CA ASP A 66 9.48 -14.97 -9.70
C ASP A 66 9.53 -14.83 -8.16
N GLY A 67 8.41 -15.12 -7.49
CA GLY A 67 8.31 -15.00 -6.04
C GLY A 67 9.16 -16.04 -5.30
N GLY A 68 9.20 -17.27 -5.81
CA GLY A 68 10.01 -18.35 -5.25
C GLY A 68 11.49 -18.04 -5.34
N ASP A 69 11.94 -17.43 -6.44
CA ASP A 69 13.34 -16.99 -6.59
C ASP A 69 13.71 -15.88 -5.60
N ILE A 70 12.82 -14.90 -5.40
CA ILE A 70 13.02 -13.83 -4.41
C ILE A 70 13.10 -14.41 -2.98
N ASP A 71 12.18 -15.32 -2.63
CA ASP A 71 12.15 -15.96 -1.31
C ASP A 71 13.39 -16.85 -1.08
N ALA A 72 13.82 -17.58 -2.10
CA ALA A 72 15.04 -18.38 -2.05
C ALA A 72 16.29 -17.50 -1.89
N ALA A 73 16.34 -16.33 -2.53
CA ALA A 73 17.43 -15.37 -2.36
C ALA A 73 17.49 -14.82 -0.93
N LEU A 74 16.34 -14.48 -0.33
CA LEU A 74 16.25 -14.06 1.07
C LEU A 74 16.74 -15.15 2.03
N ALA A 75 16.33 -16.40 1.81
CA ALA A 75 16.75 -17.54 2.63
C ALA A 75 18.27 -17.79 2.56
N ARG A 76 18.87 -17.65 1.36
CA ARG A 76 20.33 -17.72 1.17
C ARG A 76 21.05 -16.63 1.96
N VAL A 77 20.62 -15.37 1.82
CA VAL A 77 21.22 -14.24 2.55
C VAL A 77 21.16 -14.44 4.06
N ARG A 78 20.03 -14.92 4.59
CA ARG A 78 19.88 -15.24 6.01
C ARG A 78 20.86 -16.33 6.45
N THR A 79 20.94 -17.43 5.71
CA THR A 79 21.84 -18.55 6.01
C THR A 79 23.30 -18.09 6.02
N ASP A 80 23.72 -17.30 5.02
CA ASP A 80 25.09 -16.81 4.90
C ASP A 80 25.49 -15.90 6.07
N ARG A 81 24.54 -15.19 6.68
CA ARG A 81 24.79 -14.16 7.70
C ARG A 81 24.63 -14.65 9.14
N GLN A 82 24.09 -15.84 9.36
CA GLN A 82 24.04 -16.46 10.69
C GLN A 82 25.43 -16.72 11.31
N LEU A 83 26.50 -16.64 10.52
CA LEU A 83 27.89 -16.86 10.96
C LEU A 83 28.72 -15.56 10.99
N ALA A 84 28.08 -14.39 10.91
CA ALA A 84 28.81 -13.12 10.88
C ALA A 84 29.44 -12.78 12.25
N ASP A 85 30.69 -12.32 12.24
CA ASP A 85 31.30 -11.69 13.40
C ASP A 85 30.69 -10.28 13.58
N CYS A 86 29.93 -10.11 14.66
CA CYS A 86 29.25 -8.85 14.98
C CYS A 86 30.21 -7.66 15.19
N SER A 87 31.48 -7.94 15.47
CA SER A 87 32.52 -6.91 15.63
C SER A 87 33.29 -6.60 14.34
N SER A 88 32.97 -7.28 13.24
CA SER A 88 33.64 -7.04 11.97
C SER A 88 33.34 -5.64 11.43
N GLU A 89 34.33 -5.06 10.75
CA GLU A 89 34.21 -3.75 10.09
C GLU A 89 33.02 -3.71 9.13
N GLY A 90 32.77 -4.79 8.39
CA GLY A 90 31.66 -4.88 7.44
C GLY A 90 30.27 -4.87 8.09
N VAL A 91 30.10 -5.47 9.28
CA VAL A 91 28.82 -5.41 10.02
C VAL A 91 28.62 -4.02 10.61
N THR A 92 29.69 -3.42 11.13
CA THR A 92 29.65 -2.06 11.71
C THR A 92 29.30 -1.02 10.63
N ALA A 93 29.98 -1.05 9.48
CA ALA A 93 29.72 -0.13 8.37
C ALA A 93 28.29 -0.28 7.82
N LEU A 94 27.80 -1.52 7.68
CA LEU A 94 26.42 -1.79 7.28
C LEU A 94 25.42 -1.15 8.26
N ALA A 95 25.64 -1.31 9.57
CA ALA A 95 24.76 -0.72 10.58
C ALA A 95 24.78 0.82 10.55
N GLU A 96 25.95 1.44 10.37
CA GLU A 96 26.10 2.88 10.25
C GLU A 96 25.38 3.45 9.02
N ASP A 97 25.54 2.80 7.86
CA ASP A 97 24.86 3.18 6.62
C ASP A 97 23.33 3.16 6.81
N TYR A 98 22.79 2.11 7.44
CA TYR A 98 21.36 2.00 7.68
C TYR A 98 20.83 3.00 8.70
N ARG A 99 21.56 3.28 9.78
CA ARG A 99 21.16 4.32 10.75
C ARG A 99 21.14 5.70 10.11
N SER A 100 22.13 6.00 9.25
CA SER A 100 22.17 7.26 8.48
C SER A 100 20.98 7.38 7.52
N ALA A 101 20.69 6.32 6.76
CA ALA A 101 19.52 6.26 5.88
C ALA A 101 18.19 6.40 6.65
N TYR A 102 18.07 5.72 7.80
CA TYR A 102 16.91 5.80 8.67
C TYR A 102 16.68 7.23 9.19
N ALA A 103 17.73 7.95 9.59
CA ALA A 103 17.60 9.34 10.06
C ALA A 103 17.00 10.26 8.98
N GLY A 104 17.33 10.03 7.70
CA GLY A 104 16.70 10.74 6.58
C GLY A 104 15.24 10.36 6.37
N TYR A 105 14.92 9.08 6.50
CA TYR A 105 13.56 8.53 6.39
C TYR A 105 12.63 8.99 7.53
N ALA A 106 13.11 8.96 8.77
CA ALA A 106 12.34 9.35 9.96
C ALA A 106 11.92 10.83 9.96
N ARG A 107 12.66 11.68 9.24
CA ARG A 107 12.37 13.11 9.07
C ARG A 107 11.42 13.44 7.92
N GLN A 108 11.02 12.47 7.10
CA GLN A 108 10.07 12.74 6.02
C GLN A 108 8.66 12.92 6.59
N PRO A 109 8.01 14.08 6.45
CA PRO A 109 6.65 14.26 6.97
C PRO A 109 5.65 13.39 6.20
N SER A 110 5.87 13.23 4.90
CA SER A 110 5.02 12.42 4.02
C SER A 110 5.85 11.66 3.00
N LEU A 111 5.32 10.53 2.56
CA LEU A 111 5.85 9.75 1.45
C LEU A 111 4.71 9.23 0.58
N SER A 112 5.06 8.93 -0.66
CA SER A 112 4.14 8.30 -1.59
C SER A 112 4.69 6.99 -2.12
N PHE A 113 3.79 6.06 -2.35
CA PHE A 113 4.07 4.69 -2.71
C PHE A 113 3.26 4.33 -3.95
N GLU A 114 3.95 3.97 -5.03
CA GLU A 114 3.32 3.76 -6.33
C GLU A 114 2.47 2.48 -6.37
N GLY A 115 1.33 2.56 -7.05
CA GLY A 115 0.56 1.41 -7.55
C GLY A 115 0.57 1.37 -9.08
N PRO A 116 -0.12 0.40 -9.70
CA PRO A 116 -0.27 0.36 -11.15
C PRO A 116 -0.93 1.63 -11.73
N ARG A 117 -1.91 2.21 -11.04
CA ARG A 117 -2.62 3.44 -11.47
C ARG A 117 -2.70 4.53 -10.42
N HIS A 118 -2.97 4.14 -9.17
CA HIS A 118 -3.14 5.05 -8.07
C HIS A 118 -1.94 4.92 -7.11
N ARG A 119 -1.62 6.00 -6.41
CA ARG A 119 -0.56 6.00 -5.39
C ARG A 119 -1.17 6.04 -4.00
N TRP A 120 -0.54 5.34 -3.07
CA TRP A 120 -0.78 5.55 -1.65
C TRP A 120 0.07 6.71 -1.17
N THR A 121 -0.52 7.64 -0.43
CA THR A 121 0.19 8.71 0.26
C THR A 121 0.03 8.50 1.76
N ALA A 122 1.15 8.45 2.47
CA ALA A 122 1.17 8.44 3.91
C ALA A 122 1.70 9.79 4.41
N ASP A 123 0.97 10.40 5.34
CA ASP A 123 1.29 11.68 5.96
C ASP A 123 1.31 11.50 7.48
N ARG A 124 2.45 11.82 8.08
CA ARG A 124 2.69 11.73 9.52
C ARG A 124 2.54 13.09 10.21
N THR A 125 2.18 14.12 9.47
CA THR A 125 1.89 15.44 10.01
C THR A 125 0.63 15.37 10.86
N GLU A 126 0.69 15.94 12.06
CA GLU A 126 -0.48 16.01 12.94
C GLU A 126 -1.33 17.23 12.60
N TYR A 127 -2.63 17.01 12.44
CA TYR A 127 -3.61 18.06 12.21
C TYR A 127 -4.64 18.12 13.34
N ASP A 128 -5.17 19.32 13.60
CA ASP A 128 -6.22 19.57 14.59
C ASP A 128 -7.64 19.30 14.07
N PHE A 129 -7.76 18.70 12.89
CA PHE A 129 -9.02 18.40 12.23
C PHE A 129 -8.98 17.01 11.58
N VAL A 130 -10.13 16.59 11.06
CA VAL A 130 -10.31 15.32 10.35
C VAL A 130 -9.43 15.31 9.09
N HIS A 131 -8.59 14.29 8.92
CA HIS A 131 -7.62 14.21 7.82
C HIS A 131 -7.28 12.76 7.49
N TRP A 132 -6.43 12.60 6.47
CA TRP A 132 -5.94 11.31 5.98
C TRP A 132 -4.47 11.08 6.33
N PRO A 133 -4.14 10.36 7.40
CA PRO A 133 -2.77 9.89 7.62
C PRO A 133 -2.29 8.90 6.54
N LEU A 134 -3.21 8.20 5.89
CA LEU A 134 -2.92 7.28 4.82
C LEU A 134 -4.08 7.26 3.84
N VAL A 135 -3.84 7.53 2.56
CA VAL A 135 -4.90 7.62 1.55
C VAL A 135 -4.42 7.22 0.17
N GLN A 136 -5.30 6.57 -0.57
CA GLN A 136 -5.25 6.45 -2.02
C GLN A 136 -6.39 7.29 -2.59
N LYS A 137 -6.06 8.20 -3.50
CA LYS A 137 -7.06 8.90 -4.30
C LYS A 137 -7.56 7.92 -5.37
N ILE A 138 -8.86 7.65 -5.34
CA ILE A 138 -9.56 6.73 -6.24
C ILE A 138 -10.52 7.54 -7.12
N ASP A 139 -11.11 6.89 -8.12
CA ASP A 139 -12.09 7.55 -8.98
C ASP A 139 -13.31 8.01 -8.16
N GLY A 140 -13.59 9.31 -8.22
CA GLY A 140 -14.69 9.93 -7.48
C GLY A 140 -14.49 10.03 -5.97
N GLY A 141 -13.27 9.84 -5.44
CA GLY A 141 -13.03 10.07 -4.01
C GLY A 141 -11.72 9.53 -3.45
N HIS A 142 -11.78 9.04 -2.21
CA HIS A 142 -10.63 8.67 -1.40
C HIS A 142 -10.90 7.40 -0.60
N PHE A 143 -9.88 6.55 -0.46
CA PHE A 143 -9.92 5.39 0.44
C PHE A 143 -8.61 5.28 1.23
N GLY A 144 -8.70 4.97 2.53
CA GLY A 144 -7.51 4.80 3.37
C GLY A 144 -7.83 4.84 4.85
N ARG A 145 -6.85 5.19 5.68
CA ARG A 145 -7.03 5.41 7.12
C ARG A 145 -7.37 6.88 7.34
N ALA A 146 -8.54 7.16 7.91
CA ALA A 146 -8.99 8.51 8.26
C ALA A 146 -8.95 8.74 9.77
N VAL A 147 -8.59 9.95 10.18
CA VAL A 147 -8.82 10.45 11.53
C VAL A 147 -10.18 11.13 11.53
N LEU A 148 -11.17 10.53 12.17
CA LEU A 148 -12.59 10.93 12.12
C LEU A 148 -13.03 11.76 13.33
N SER A 149 -12.13 12.07 14.25
CA SER A 149 -12.41 12.95 15.39
C SER A 149 -11.23 13.90 15.59
N GLY A 150 -11.55 15.14 15.95
CA GLY A 150 -10.53 16.16 16.27
C GLY A 150 -9.89 15.89 17.64
N PRO A 151 -8.76 16.55 17.96
CA PRO A 151 -7.98 16.33 19.18
C PRO A 151 -8.70 16.69 20.51
N ARG A 152 -9.95 17.18 20.45
CA ARG A 152 -10.78 17.46 21.63
C ARG A 152 -11.63 16.27 22.08
N ASP A 153 -11.61 15.18 21.33
CA ASP A 153 -12.24 13.92 21.72
C ASP A 153 -11.21 13.05 22.44
N GLU A 154 -11.53 12.52 23.62
CA GLU A 154 -10.60 11.75 24.45
C GLU A 154 -10.15 10.44 23.75
N THR A 155 -10.93 9.99 22.76
CA THR A 155 -10.58 8.87 21.88
C THR A 155 -10.52 9.33 20.43
N ARG A 156 -9.30 9.51 19.91
CA ARG A 156 -9.04 9.74 18.49
C ARG A 156 -9.51 8.51 17.69
N GLN A 157 -10.67 8.63 17.05
CA GLN A 157 -11.20 7.65 16.11
C GLN A 157 -10.36 7.68 14.84
N VAL A 158 -9.56 6.64 14.66
CA VAL A 158 -8.73 6.43 13.47
C VAL A 158 -9.12 5.10 12.85
N GLU A 159 -9.80 5.15 11.72
CA GLU A 159 -10.43 3.98 11.11
C GLU A 159 -10.24 3.99 9.59
N PRO A 160 -10.16 2.81 8.95
CA PRO A 160 -10.31 2.72 7.50
C PRO A 160 -11.63 3.33 7.02
N ALA A 161 -11.59 4.07 5.93
CA ALA A 161 -12.73 4.80 5.41
C ALA A 161 -12.67 4.91 3.88
N VAL A 162 -13.87 4.94 3.28
CA VAL A 162 -14.08 5.45 1.91
C VAL A 162 -14.89 6.73 2.01
N VAL A 163 -14.51 7.76 1.24
CA VAL A 163 -15.28 8.98 1.05
C VAL A 163 -15.38 9.23 -0.44
N LEU A 164 -16.60 9.46 -0.93
CA LEU A 164 -16.91 9.67 -2.33
C LEU A 164 -17.63 11.01 -2.51
N GLU A 165 -17.40 11.61 -3.68
CA GLU A 165 -17.99 12.88 -4.09
C GLU A 165 -19.51 12.78 -4.30
N GLY A 166 -20.22 13.85 -3.97
CA GLY A 166 -21.66 14.00 -4.23
C GLY A 166 -22.55 13.36 -3.17
N GLN A 167 -23.70 12.87 -3.63
CA GLN A 167 -24.74 12.24 -2.81
C GLN A 167 -25.06 10.86 -3.37
N SER A 168 -25.50 9.94 -2.51
CA SER A 168 -25.81 8.57 -2.91
C SER A 168 -26.88 7.94 -2.03
N ASP A 169 -27.72 7.11 -2.65
CA ASP A 169 -28.73 6.26 -2.01
C ASP A 169 -28.11 5.03 -1.33
N ALA A 170 -26.80 4.81 -1.45
CA ALA A 170 -26.09 3.75 -0.77
C ALA A 170 -26.27 3.88 0.75
N VAL A 171 -26.67 2.82 1.43
CA VAL A 171 -26.82 2.77 2.90
C VAL A 171 -25.68 2.02 3.57
N SER A 172 -24.92 1.23 2.82
CA SER A 172 -23.74 0.51 3.28
C SER A 172 -22.73 0.37 2.14
N ALA A 173 -21.51 -0.02 2.47
CA ALA A 173 -20.49 -0.43 1.52
C ALA A 173 -19.86 -1.76 1.93
N MET A 174 -19.21 -2.42 0.98
CA MET A 174 -18.48 -3.67 1.21
C MET A 174 -17.19 -3.68 0.39
N LEU A 175 -16.06 -3.97 1.04
CA LEU A 175 -14.81 -4.22 0.37
C LEU A 175 -14.77 -5.69 -0.06
N VAL A 176 -14.57 -5.93 -1.36
CA VAL A 176 -14.49 -7.23 -1.98
C VAL A 176 -13.10 -7.41 -2.56
N LEU A 177 -12.39 -8.42 -2.08
CA LEU A 177 -11.00 -8.69 -2.45
C LEU A 177 -10.71 -10.19 -2.48
N ARG A 178 -9.56 -10.58 -3.04
CA ARG A 178 -9.16 -11.99 -3.10
C ARG A 178 -8.96 -12.54 -1.69
N ASP A 179 -9.52 -13.71 -1.44
CA ASP A 179 -9.24 -14.53 -0.27
C ASP A 179 -7.97 -15.35 -0.51
N THR A 180 -6.85 -14.87 0.03
CA THR A 180 -5.53 -15.51 -0.11
C THR A 180 -5.48 -16.92 0.46
N ALA A 181 -6.37 -17.26 1.40
CA ALA A 181 -6.48 -18.61 1.96
C ALA A 181 -7.17 -19.59 1.00
N LYS A 182 -8.08 -19.10 0.14
CA LYS A 182 -8.76 -19.93 -0.88
C LYS A 182 -7.96 -20.00 -2.18
N ARG A 183 -7.27 -18.91 -2.52
CA ARG A 183 -6.44 -18.81 -3.73
C ARG A 183 -5.21 -17.98 -3.38
N ALA A 184 -4.05 -18.64 -3.21
CA ALA A 184 -2.82 -17.98 -2.80
C ALA A 184 -2.22 -17.07 -3.89
N GLU A 185 -2.32 -17.49 -5.15
CA GLU A 185 -1.75 -16.78 -6.30
C GLU A 185 -2.70 -15.69 -6.84
N VAL A 186 -2.12 -14.67 -7.46
CA VAL A 186 -2.83 -13.69 -8.28
C VAL A 186 -3.65 -14.40 -9.35
N TYR A 187 -4.83 -13.85 -9.65
CA TYR A 187 -5.72 -14.39 -10.66
C TYR A 187 -6.01 -13.33 -11.72
N ASP A 188 -5.54 -13.56 -12.95
CA ASP A 188 -5.91 -12.74 -14.10
C ASP A 188 -7.28 -13.15 -14.63
N ARG A 189 -8.31 -12.33 -14.36
CA ARG A 189 -9.69 -12.59 -14.80
C ARG A 189 -9.87 -12.51 -16.32
N THR A 190 -8.91 -11.97 -17.05
CA THR A 190 -8.93 -11.92 -18.52
C THR A 190 -8.28 -13.16 -19.14
N LEU A 191 -7.66 -14.04 -18.35
CA LEU A 191 -6.78 -15.12 -18.82
C LEU A 191 -5.77 -14.63 -19.86
N GLY A 192 -4.98 -13.60 -19.52
CA GLY A 192 -3.99 -13.04 -20.45
C GLY A 192 -4.60 -12.27 -21.62
N GLY A 193 -5.77 -11.66 -21.43
CA GLY A 193 -6.48 -10.88 -22.45
C GLY A 193 -7.39 -11.69 -23.37
N LEU A 194 -7.60 -12.98 -23.11
CA LEU A 194 -8.55 -13.83 -23.85
C LEU A 194 -10.01 -13.46 -23.60
N TYR A 195 -10.32 -12.92 -22.42
CA TYR A 195 -11.64 -12.41 -22.05
C TYR A 195 -11.62 -10.89 -21.91
N ALA A 196 -12.79 -10.28 -22.09
CA ALA A 196 -12.98 -8.85 -21.85
C ALA A 196 -12.67 -8.49 -20.40
N LEU A 197 -12.26 -7.23 -20.19
CA LEU A 197 -12.10 -6.68 -18.85
C LEU A 197 -13.42 -6.78 -18.07
N PRO A 198 -13.39 -7.26 -16.81
CA PRO A 198 -14.59 -7.24 -15.98
C PRO A 198 -15.07 -5.80 -15.83
N ASP A 199 -16.35 -5.57 -16.10
CA ASP A 199 -17.01 -4.25 -16.08
C ASP A 199 -16.35 -3.19 -16.99
N GLY A 200 -15.48 -3.59 -17.93
CA GLY A 200 -14.69 -2.67 -18.75
C GLY A 200 -13.51 -2.01 -18.03
N GLU A 201 -13.26 -2.38 -16.77
CA GLU A 201 -12.27 -1.73 -15.92
C GLU A 201 -10.95 -2.52 -15.89
N GLU A 202 -9.83 -1.88 -16.25
CA GLU A 202 -8.55 -2.61 -16.24
C GLU A 202 -8.05 -2.91 -14.82
N LEU A 203 -8.49 -2.17 -13.79
CA LEU A 203 -8.23 -2.55 -12.38
C LEU A 203 -8.91 -3.86 -12.02
N ALA A 204 -10.07 -4.11 -12.61
CA ALA A 204 -10.82 -5.32 -12.38
C ALA A 204 -10.14 -6.58 -12.94
N ARG A 205 -9.12 -6.43 -13.79
CA ARG A 205 -8.33 -7.55 -14.34
C ARG A 205 -7.78 -8.47 -13.25
N TYR A 206 -7.22 -7.89 -12.20
CA TYR A 206 -6.64 -8.60 -11.06
C TYR A 206 -7.51 -8.46 -9.80
N SER A 207 -8.83 -8.37 -10.01
CA SER A 207 -9.80 -8.41 -8.91
C SER A 207 -10.11 -9.84 -8.48
N ALA A 208 -10.75 -9.95 -7.31
CA ALA A 208 -11.16 -11.23 -6.75
C ALA A 208 -12.01 -12.05 -7.73
N PRO A 209 -11.68 -13.32 -8.00
CA PRO A 209 -12.59 -14.21 -8.72
C PRO A 209 -13.71 -14.67 -7.78
N SER A 210 -14.91 -14.89 -8.34
CA SER A 210 -16.14 -15.15 -7.55
C SER A 210 -16.08 -16.31 -6.55
N HIS A 211 -15.23 -17.32 -6.82
CA HIS A 211 -15.05 -18.48 -5.95
C HIS A 211 -14.01 -18.27 -4.84
N ALA A 212 -13.22 -17.18 -4.89
CA ALA A 212 -12.20 -16.85 -3.91
C ALA A 212 -12.33 -15.39 -3.44
N GLU A 213 -13.57 -14.93 -3.22
CA GLU A 213 -13.82 -13.62 -2.61
C GLU A 213 -13.75 -13.69 -1.08
N ARG A 214 -13.15 -12.65 -0.52
CA ARG A 214 -13.31 -12.20 0.86
C ARG A 214 -14.08 -10.89 0.82
N ARG A 215 -15.10 -10.79 1.67
CA ARG A 215 -16.00 -9.65 1.76
C ARG A 215 -15.96 -9.06 3.15
N ILE A 216 -15.73 -7.75 3.24
CA ILE A 216 -15.61 -7.01 4.50
C ILE A 216 -16.62 -5.86 4.46
N PHE A 217 -17.62 -5.93 5.32
CA PHE A 217 -18.66 -4.90 5.39
C PHE A 217 -18.17 -3.65 6.10
N ALA A 218 -18.71 -2.50 5.69
CA ALA A 218 -18.55 -1.26 6.43
C ALA A 218 -19.14 -1.39 7.84
N SER A 219 -18.45 -0.83 8.83
CA SER A 219 -18.87 -0.73 10.22
C SER A 219 -19.93 0.36 10.44
N GLY A 220 -20.07 1.30 9.50
CA GLY A 220 -21.07 2.35 9.57
C GLY A 220 -20.84 3.47 8.57
N ARG A 221 -21.71 4.49 8.60
CA ARG A 221 -21.55 5.72 7.82
C ARG A 221 -20.66 6.72 8.54
N ILE A 222 -20.03 7.59 7.75
CA ILE A 222 -19.32 8.79 8.22
C ILE A 222 -20.33 9.93 8.34
N ASP A 223 -20.16 10.80 9.33
CA ASP A 223 -20.97 12.01 9.43
C ASP A 223 -20.79 12.90 8.18
N PRO A 224 -21.87 13.45 7.59
CA PRO A 224 -21.76 14.24 6.36
C PRO A 224 -20.83 15.46 6.46
N ALA A 225 -20.69 16.12 7.62
CA ALA A 225 -19.75 17.23 7.75
C ALA A 225 -18.30 16.73 7.72
N GLN A 226 -18.02 15.59 8.35
CA GLN A 226 -16.70 14.95 8.32
C GLN A 226 -16.33 14.46 6.92
N ALA A 227 -17.28 13.83 6.21
CA ALA A 227 -17.06 13.36 4.85
C ALA A 227 -16.69 14.52 3.91
N ARG A 228 -17.36 15.67 4.02
CA ARG A 228 -17.04 16.86 3.22
C ARG A 228 -15.63 17.40 3.49
N VAL A 229 -15.20 17.44 4.75
CA VAL A 229 -13.83 17.83 5.14
C VAL A 229 -12.80 16.85 4.60
N LEU A 230 -13.03 15.54 4.74
CA LEU A 230 -12.14 14.51 4.21
C LEU A 230 -12.02 14.57 2.68
N ASN A 231 -13.12 14.86 1.99
CA ASN A 231 -13.13 14.94 0.54
C ASN A 231 -12.38 16.18 0.02
N ALA A 232 -12.60 17.33 0.65
CA ALA A 232 -11.96 18.58 0.26
C ALA A 232 -10.49 18.67 0.71
N GLY A 233 -10.13 17.97 1.80
CA GLY A 233 -8.81 18.08 2.42
C GLY A 233 -8.60 19.36 3.24
N GLU A 234 -9.66 20.14 3.46
CA GLU A 234 -9.60 21.42 4.18
C GLU A 234 -10.88 21.68 4.99
N ARG A 235 -10.80 22.64 5.92
CA ARG A 235 -11.96 23.11 6.69
C ARG A 235 -12.67 24.23 5.94
N GLY A 236 -14.00 24.19 5.93
CA GLY A 236 -14.81 25.24 5.35
C GLY A 236 -16.30 25.02 5.60
N ASN A 237 -17.08 26.08 5.43
CA ASN A 237 -18.54 26.00 5.52
C ASN A 237 -19.18 25.59 4.17
N ASP A 238 -18.51 25.92 3.06
CA ASP A 238 -18.99 25.70 1.69
C ASP A 238 -18.19 24.59 0.97
N LEU A 239 -18.08 23.44 1.63
CA LEU A 239 -17.40 22.27 1.06
C LEU A 239 -18.35 21.48 0.15
N PRO A 240 -17.87 20.92 -0.99
CA PRO A 240 -18.67 20.08 -1.87
C PRO A 240 -19.31 18.91 -1.12
N GLU A 241 -20.53 18.54 -1.50
CA GLU A 241 -21.21 17.36 -0.96
C GLU A 241 -20.35 16.11 -1.09
N ALA A 242 -20.34 15.30 -0.04
CA ALA A 242 -19.63 14.03 0.00
C ALA A 242 -20.30 13.10 1.01
N TYR A 243 -20.13 11.80 0.80
CA TYR A 243 -20.60 10.76 1.70
C TYR A 243 -19.52 9.71 1.88
N GLY A 244 -19.60 8.92 2.94
CA GLY A 244 -18.59 7.91 3.19
C GLY A 244 -19.00 6.83 4.17
N PHE A 245 -18.18 5.79 4.21
CA PHE A 245 -18.37 4.60 5.04
C PHE A 245 -17.06 4.25 5.75
N ARG A 246 -17.19 3.79 6.99
CA ARG A 246 -16.08 3.34 7.84
C ARG A 246 -15.98 1.84 7.74
N PHE A 247 -14.77 1.30 7.77
CA PHE A 247 -14.49 -0.13 7.70
C PHE A 247 -13.70 -0.56 8.94
N PRO A 248 -13.76 -1.85 9.33
CA PRO A 248 -12.88 -2.38 10.36
C PRO A 248 -11.42 -2.37 9.89
N GLU A 249 -10.48 -2.30 10.83
CA GLU A 249 -9.02 -2.35 10.55
C GLU A 249 -8.61 -3.52 9.64
N SER A 250 -9.31 -4.66 9.78
CA SER A 250 -9.11 -5.83 8.94
C SER A 250 -9.26 -5.58 7.44
N ALA A 251 -9.92 -4.49 7.02
CA ALA A 251 -10.03 -4.07 5.62
C ALA A 251 -8.66 -3.67 5.05
N LEU A 252 -7.92 -2.79 5.75
CA LEU A 252 -6.57 -2.40 5.33
C LEU A 252 -5.59 -3.55 5.46
N THR A 253 -5.67 -4.33 6.55
CA THR A 253 -4.81 -5.52 6.72
C THR A 253 -5.02 -6.53 5.59
N ALA A 254 -6.27 -6.81 5.21
CA ALA A 254 -6.57 -7.76 4.15
C ALA A 254 -6.15 -7.22 2.77
N LEU A 255 -6.34 -5.92 2.51
CA LEU A 255 -5.89 -5.27 1.27
C LEU A 255 -4.35 -5.26 1.15
N ALA A 256 -3.64 -4.99 2.26
CA ALA A 256 -2.18 -4.99 2.29
C ALA A 256 -1.58 -6.39 2.05
N GLY A 257 -2.34 -7.45 2.36
CA GLY A 257 -1.97 -8.84 2.10
C GLY A 257 -2.09 -9.29 0.63
N LEU A 258 -2.59 -8.44 -0.26
CA LEU A 258 -2.61 -8.71 -1.70
C LEU A 258 -1.27 -8.37 -2.37
N GLU A 259 -1.08 -8.91 -3.57
CA GLU A 259 0.04 -8.54 -4.44
C GLU A 259 -0.15 -7.13 -5.01
N PRO A 260 0.93 -6.41 -5.35
CA PRO A 260 0.86 -4.99 -5.74
C PRO A 260 -0.02 -4.69 -6.95
N GLU A 261 -0.15 -5.65 -7.86
CA GLU A 261 -0.91 -5.54 -9.10
C GLU A 261 -2.41 -5.80 -8.94
N GLU A 262 -2.84 -6.23 -7.76
CA GLU A 262 -4.24 -6.56 -7.47
C GLU A 262 -5.04 -5.36 -7.00
N ALA A 263 -6.35 -5.44 -7.25
CA ALA A 263 -7.32 -4.44 -6.83
C ALA A 263 -8.48 -5.07 -6.07
N ALA A 264 -9.04 -4.29 -5.14
CA ALA A 264 -10.28 -4.60 -4.45
C ALA A 264 -11.40 -3.69 -4.97
N ALA A 265 -12.61 -4.21 -4.99
CA ALA A 265 -13.81 -3.44 -5.26
C ALA A 265 -14.42 -2.96 -3.95
N ILE A 266 -14.88 -1.71 -3.91
CA ILE A 266 -15.78 -1.21 -2.89
C ILE A 266 -17.16 -1.15 -3.53
N GLU A 267 -18.02 -2.10 -3.15
CA GLU A 267 -19.39 -2.19 -3.62
C GLU A 267 -20.30 -1.35 -2.73
N LEU A 268 -21.04 -0.43 -3.33
CA LEU A 268 -22.03 0.41 -2.65
C LEU A 268 -23.39 -0.26 -2.71
N VAL A 269 -24.06 -0.38 -1.56
CA VAL A 269 -25.28 -1.17 -1.39
C VAL A 269 -26.44 -0.29 -0.96
N ASP A 270 -27.57 -0.39 -1.66
CA ASP A 270 -28.82 0.32 -1.33
C ASP A 270 -29.59 -0.32 -0.16
N ASN A 271 -30.68 0.32 0.25
CA ASN A 271 -31.55 -0.19 1.32
C ASN A 271 -32.27 -1.51 1.00
N ARG A 272 -32.19 -2.00 -0.24
CA ARG A 272 -32.73 -3.29 -0.68
C ARG A 272 -31.64 -4.37 -0.76
N GLY A 273 -30.41 -4.05 -0.37
CA GLY A 273 -29.28 -4.97 -0.44
C GLY A 273 -28.71 -5.16 -1.84
N ARG A 274 -29.03 -4.27 -2.79
CA ARG A 274 -28.51 -4.34 -4.16
C ARG A 274 -27.25 -3.50 -4.29
N VAL A 275 -26.25 -4.04 -4.99
CA VAL A 275 -25.09 -3.25 -5.42
C VAL A 275 -25.57 -2.25 -6.47
N ILE A 276 -25.44 -0.96 -6.16
CA ILE A 276 -25.85 0.15 -7.04
C ILE A 276 -24.68 0.84 -7.71
N ASP A 277 -23.47 0.66 -7.16
CA ASP A 277 -22.26 1.23 -7.71
C ASP A 277 -21.03 0.45 -7.20
N ARG A 278 -19.90 0.63 -7.89
CA ARG A 278 -18.63 -0.01 -7.56
C ARG A 278 -17.49 0.95 -7.86
N VAL A 279 -16.63 1.16 -6.87
CA VAL A 279 -15.36 1.89 -7.05
C VAL A 279 -14.19 0.95 -6.76
N TRP A 280 -13.03 1.23 -7.34
CA TRP A 280 -11.86 0.37 -7.26
C TRP A 280 -10.75 1.00 -6.42
N VAL A 281 -10.05 0.16 -5.67
CA VAL A 281 -8.86 0.53 -4.89
C VAL A 281 -7.75 -0.49 -5.16
N GLU A 282 -6.54 0.00 -5.41
CA GLU A 282 -5.37 -0.84 -5.62
C GLU A 282 -4.69 -1.21 -4.31
N ALA A 283 -4.21 -2.45 -4.22
CA ALA A 283 -3.32 -2.86 -3.14
C ALA A 283 -1.98 -2.11 -3.25
N GLY A 284 -1.35 -2.12 -4.43
CA GLY A 284 -0.09 -1.42 -4.68
C GLY A 284 0.97 -1.71 -3.61
N GLN A 285 1.56 -0.64 -3.09
CA GLN A 285 2.52 -0.68 -1.99
C GLN A 285 1.91 -0.31 -0.62
N LEU A 286 0.62 -0.63 -0.39
CA LEU A 286 -0.09 -0.29 0.85
C LEU A 286 0.65 -0.72 2.13
N GLN A 287 1.25 -1.92 2.15
CA GLN A 287 1.99 -2.38 3.34
C GLN A 287 3.14 -1.44 3.67
N ALA A 288 3.93 -1.02 2.68
CA ALA A 288 5.04 -0.09 2.90
C ALA A 288 4.54 1.28 3.40
N ALA A 289 3.38 1.72 2.90
CA ALA A 289 2.74 2.96 3.35
C ALA A 289 2.23 2.87 4.80
N LEU A 290 1.65 1.73 5.20
CA LEU A 290 1.26 1.45 6.58
C LEU A 290 2.46 1.43 7.52
N ASP A 291 3.54 0.76 7.12
CA ASP A 291 4.75 0.69 7.93
C ASP A 291 5.38 2.08 8.11
N PHE A 292 5.47 2.89 7.04
CA PHE A 292 5.93 4.28 7.15
C PHE A 292 5.06 5.09 8.12
N ALA A 293 3.74 4.99 8.00
CA ALA A 293 2.83 5.69 8.89
C ALA A 293 2.96 5.25 10.37
N SER A 294 3.48 4.06 10.64
CA SER A 294 3.69 3.55 12.00
C SER A 294 4.97 4.06 12.66
N VAL A 295 5.97 4.49 11.87
CA VAL A 295 7.24 5.01 12.40
C VAL A 295 7.01 6.43 12.93
N PRO A 296 7.37 6.71 14.20
CA PRO A 296 7.21 8.04 14.79
C PRO A 296 7.86 9.13 13.93
N TYR A 297 7.16 10.25 13.74
CA TYR A 297 7.72 11.41 13.06
C TYR A 297 8.56 12.23 14.05
N GLU A 298 9.87 12.28 13.81
CA GLU A 298 10.76 13.18 14.54
C GLU A 298 10.61 14.60 13.96
N SER A 299 9.73 15.40 14.56
CA SER A 299 9.65 16.81 14.23
C SER A 299 10.93 17.52 14.68
N ILE A 300 11.43 18.47 13.88
CA ILE A 300 12.60 19.31 14.22
C ILE A 300 12.18 20.36 15.26
N THR A 301 11.65 19.94 16.41
CA THR A 301 11.20 20.85 17.46
C THR A 301 11.70 20.39 18.82
N ALA A 302 13.00 20.52 19.03
CA ALA A 302 13.59 20.64 20.37
C ALA A 302 14.93 21.38 20.28
N SER A 303 14.88 22.72 20.17
CA SER A 303 15.89 23.68 20.66
C SER A 303 15.41 25.11 20.38
N ARG A 304 14.53 25.64 21.25
CA ARG A 304 14.47 27.07 21.59
C ARG A 304 14.18 27.20 23.07
#